data_AF-A0A8I2G4M7-F1
#
_entry.id   AF-A0A8I2G4M7-F1
#
_cell.length_a   1.000
_cell.length_b   1.000
_cell.length_c   1.000
_cell.angle_alpha   90.00
_cell.angle_beta   90.00
_cell.angle_gamma   90.00
#
_symmetry.space_group_name_H-M   'P 1'
#
loop_
_entity.id
_entity.type
_entity.pdbx_description
1 polymer ?
#
loop_
_entity_poly.entity_id
_entity_poly.type
_entity_poly.pdbx_seq_one_letter_code
_entity_poly.pdbx_strand_id
1 'polypeptide(L)' 'MKLFIPVENNDGLNSKLDARFGRAGYFLIYDMEKQAVESFIITSPWRRC' A
#
# COMPACT_ATOMS: atom_id res chain seq x y z
N MET A 1 5.39 14.75 6.33
CA MET A 1 4.93 14.54 4.93
C MET A 1 4.61 13.06 4.75
N LYS A 2 3.43 12.71 4.24
CA LYS A 2 2.99 11.32 4.09
C LYS A 2 2.95 10.92 2.61
N LEU A 3 3.56 9.80 2.28
CA LEU A 3 3.59 9.21 0.94
C LEU A 3 2.66 8.01 0.89
N PHE A 4 1.91 7.89 -0.20
CA PHE A 4 1.04 6.75 -0.49
C PHE A 4 1.59 5.99 -1.68
N ILE A 5 1.96 4.73 -1.46
CA ILE A 5 2.61 3.90 -2.46
C ILE A 5 1.74 2.66 -2.71
N PRO A 6 1.28 2.42 -3.95
CA PRO A 6 0.51 1.22 -4.27
C PRO A 6 1.42 -0.01 -4.24
N VAL A 7 1.00 -1.06 -3.53
CA VAL A 7 1.76 -2.31 -3.37
C VAL A 7 0.90 -3.54 -3.63
N GLU A 8 1.53 -4.59 -4.16
CA GLU A 8 0.83 -5.85 -4.51
C GLU A 8 0.51 -6.70 -3.27
N ASN A 9 1.39 -6.63 -2.25
CA ASN A 9 1.38 -7.48 -1.06
C ASN A 9 1.54 -6.64 0.22
N ASN A 10 1.31 -7.25 1.38
CA ASN A 10 1.48 -6.62 2.70
C ASN A 10 2.79 -7.02 3.38
N ASP A 11 3.92 -6.90 2.68
CA ASP A 11 5.26 -7.23 3.19
C ASP A 11 6.03 -5.98 3.66
N GLY A 12 5.31 -4.89 3.96
CA GLY A 12 5.90 -3.60 4.32
C GLY A 12 6.82 -3.08 3.21
N LEU A 13 8.06 -2.73 3.56
CA LEU A 13 9.07 -2.22 2.61
C LEU A 13 9.53 -3.24 1.56
N ASN A 14 9.36 -4.54 1.81
CA ASN A 14 9.71 -5.58 0.85
C ASN A 14 8.59 -5.85 -0.17
N SER A 15 7.46 -5.15 -0.05
CA SER A 15 6.33 -5.32 -0.96
C SER A 15 6.69 -4.84 -2.36
N LYS A 16 6.28 -5.61 -3.36
CA LYS A 16 6.39 -5.17 -4.75
C LYS A 16 5.44 -4.01 -5.02
N LEU A 17 5.92 -3.04 -5.79
CA LEU A 17 5.11 -1.92 -6.27
C LEU A 17 4.06 -2.43 -7.25
N ASP A 18 2.81 -2.02 -7.06
CA ASP A 18 1.74 -2.32 -8.00
C ASP A 18 1.75 -1.27 -9.11
N ALA A 19 1.89 -1.73 -10.37
CA ALA A 19 1.88 -0.85 -11.54
C ALA A 19 0.50 -0.19 -11.79
N ARG A 20 -0.57 -0.70 -11.17
CA ARG A 20 -1.95 -0.27 -11.41
C ARG A 20 -2.53 0.39 -10.15
N PHE A 21 -2.23 1.67 -9.98
CA PHE A 21 -2.69 2.47 -8.83
C PHE A 21 -4.20 2.32 -8.54
N GLY A 22 -5.07 2.35 -9.57
CA GLY A 22 -6.52 2.26 -9.40
C GLY A 22 -7.07 0.89 -8.97
N ARG A 23 -6.27 -0.19 -9.04
CA ARG A 23 -6.67 -1.55 -8.64
C ARG A 23 -5.81 -2.10 -7.49
N ALA A 24 -4.87 -1.31 -6.98
CA ALA A 24 -4.00 -1.71 -5.90
C ALA A 24 -4.82 -2.19 -4.69
N GLY A 25 -4.48 -3.35 -4.16
CA GLY A 25 -5.18 -3.95 -3.03
C GLY A 25 -4.62 -3.50 -1.68
N TYR A 26 -3.41 -2.96 -1.73
CA TYR A 26 -2.67 -2.52 -0.58
C TYR A 26 -2.07 -1.16 -0.89
N PHE A 27 -2.01 -0.32 0.13
CA PHE A 27 -1.29 0.93 0.09
C PHE A 27 -0.34 0.97 1.26
N LEU A 28 0.92 1.27 0.96
CA LEU A 28 1.93 1.55 1.94
C LEU A 28 1.93 3.05 2.21
N ILE A 29 1.80 3.41 3.49
CA ILE A 29 1.89 4.78 3.97
C ILE A 29 3.26 4.94 4.61
N TYR A 30 4.05 5.85 4.05
CA TYR A 30 5.34 6.22 4.62
C TYR A 30 5.27 7.62 5.19
N ASP A 31 5.49 7.73 6.50
CA ASP A 31 5.61 9.02 7.19
C ASP A 31 7.08 9.44 7.22
N MET A 32 7.44 10.46 6.42
CA MET A 32 8.81 10.93 6.33
C MET A 32 9.31 11.63 7.60
N GLU A 33 8.42 12.16 8.43
CA GLU A 33 8.82 12.88 9.66
C GLU A 33 9.22 11.92 10.77
N LYS A 34 8.52 10.78 10.84
CA LYS A 34 8.76 9.74 11.84
C LYS A 34 9.63 8.60 11.32
N GLN A 35 9.95 8.60 10.02
CA GLN A 35 10.57 7.49 9.30
C GLN A 35 9.84 6.15 9.56
N ALA A 36 8.52 6.22 9.69
CA ALA A 36 7.67 5.09 10.05
C ALA A 36 6.92 4.58 8.81
N VAL A 37 6.82 3.26 8.70
CA VAL A 37 6.11 2.56 7.63
C VAL A 37 4.87 1.91 8.23
N GLU A 38 3.70 2.25 7.69
CA GLU A 38 2.45 1.57 8.00
C GLU A 38 1.85 1.02 6.71
N SER A 39 1.50 -0.26 6.68
CA SER A 39 0.85 -0.88 5.53
C SER A 39 -0.63 -1.11 5.82
N PHE A 40 -1.50 -0.59 4.94
CA PHE A 40 -2.94 -0.73 5.06
C PHE A 40 -3.49 -1.57 3.93
N ILE A 41 -4.34 -2.52 4.29
CA ILE A 41 -5.11 -3.31 3.33
C ILE A 41 -6.35 -2.52 2.97
N ILE A 42 -6.48 -2.14 1.70
CA ILE A 42 -7.73 -1.59 1.17
C ILE A 42 -8.41 -2.74 0.44
N THR A 43 -9.14 -3.58 1.18
CA THR A 43 -10.02 -4.56 0.57
C THR A 43 -11.14 -3.81 -0.14
N SER A 44 -10.97 -3.58 -1.44
CA SER A 44 -12.10 -3.16 -2.28
C SER A 44 -13.16 -4.27 -2.20
N PRO A 45 -14.44 -3.94 -1.92
CA PRO A 45 -15.51 -4.93 -1.83
C PRO A 45 -15.62 -5.83 -3.08
N TRP A 46 -15.13 -5.33 -4.21
CA TRP A 46 -15.09 -5.96 -5.53
C TRP A 46 -14.02 -7.05 -5.71
N ARG A 47 -13.14 -7.30 -4.73
CA ARG A 47 -12.14 -8.40 -4.76
C ARG A 47 -12.64 -9.75 -4.23
N ARG A 48 -13.90 -9.85 -3.77
CA ARG A 48 -14.57 -11.12 -3.48
C ARG A 48 -15.29 -11.63 -4.73
N CYS A 49 -14.59 -12.31 -5.62
CA CYS A 49 -15.16 -13.29 -6.55
C CYS A 49 -14.19 -14.46 -6.61
#